data_AF-A0A059G5G1-F1
#
_entry.id   AF-A0A059G5G1-F1
#
_cell.length_a   1.000
_cell.length_b   1.000
_cell.length_c   1.000
_cell.angle_alpha   90.00
_cell.angle_beta   90.00
_cell.angle_gamma   90.00
#
_symmetry.space_group_name_H-M   'P 1'
#
loop_
_entity.id
_entity.type
_entity.pdbx_description
1 polymer ?
#
loop_
_entity_poly.entity_id
_entity_poly.type
_entity_poly.pdbx_seq_one_letter_code
_entity_poly.pdbx_strand_id
1 'polypeptide(L)'
;MEIQNAAIVQPTIIKRRRVVKAAEHHGGAWKVAYADFVTAMMAFFLLMWLLNATTEEQRKGIADYFSPTIPISRISGGGSDGLNGSSIMTEETYARMGTGASRKETIANHSDGKQSEANERKIAAELETLKQSMSAEGHQLSEHMMIKMSPEGLVLEITDSEDAPLFPIGQSDPSPLLTGMLGQVAKSFGTFQNDIKIVGHTDSLSYRDGAVYDNWNLSSDRANAARKLLLAANMDPNRILEVSGKADTDPLIQGNPSAPQNRRISITILTR
;
A
#
# COMPACT_ATOMS: atom_id res chain seq x y z
N MET A 1 21.38 -32.03 107.26
CA MET A 1 20.45 -32.93 106.52
C MET A 1 19.32 -32.03 106.04
N GLU A 2 18.82 -32.27 104.83
CA GLU A 2 17.91 -31.42 104.02
C GLU A 2 18.58 -30.33 103.18
N ILE A 3 18.79 -30.73 101.92
CA ILE A 3 19.02 -29.89 100.75
C ILE A 3 17.67 -29.84 100.06
N GLN A 4 17.01 -28.68 99.94
CA GLN A 4 15.89 -28.51 99.01
C GLN A 4 15.94 -27.17 98.28
N ASN A 5 16.55 -27.24 97.10
CA ASN A 5 16.15 -26.63 95.83
C ASN A 5 15.65 -25.18 95.84
N ALA A 6 16.58 -24.24 95.70
CA ALA A 6 16.30 -22.97 95.05
C ALA A 6 16.03 -23.24 93.56
N ALA A 7 14.78 -23.02 93.13
CA ALA A 7 14.38 -23.18 91.75
C ALA A 7 15.13 -22.16 90.86
N ILE A 8 15.96 -22.68 89.95
CA ILE A 8 16.63 -21.88 88.93
C ILE A 8 15.55 -21.38 87.97
N VAL A 9 15.21 -20.09 88.06
CA VAL A 9 14.35 -19.44 87.06
C VAL A 9 15.16 -19.30 85.79
N GLN A 10 15.04 -20.29 84.89
CA GLN A 10 15.64 -20.17 83.58
C GLN A 10 14.90 -19.08 82.79
N PRO A 11 15.61 -18.15 82.12
CA PRO A 11 14.95 -17.14 81.31
C PRO A 11 14.13 -17.86 80.23
N THR A 12 12.83 -17.62 80.21
CA THR A 12 11.96 -18.19 79.18
C THR A 12 12.31 -17.51 77.86
N ILE A 13 13.16 -18.16 77.06
CA ILE A 13 13.45 -17.73 75.71
C ILE A 13 12.23 -18.06 74.86
N ILE A 14 11.36 -17.08 74.63
CA ILE A 14 10.29 -17.21 73.65
C ILE A 14 10.94 -17.16 72.26
N LYS A 15 11.36 -18.32 71.76
CA LYS A 15 11.79 -18.46 70.37
C LYS A 15 10.56 -18.34 69.47
N ARG A 16 10.26 -17.10 69.05
CA ARG A 16 9.22 -16.84 68.05
C ARG A 16 9.72 -17.33 66.70
N ARG A 17 9.64 -18.65 66.48
CA ARG A 17 9.82 -19.20 65.13
C ARG A 17 8.61 -18.74 64.33
N ARG A 18 8.78 -17.70 63.53
CA ARG A 18 7.88 -17.47 62.40
C ARG A 18 7.96 -18.75 61.57
N VAL A 19 6.97 -19.62 61.71
CA VAL A 19 6.61 -20.51 60.62
C VAL A 19 6.03 -19.56 59.60
N VAL A 20 6.91 -18.97 58.80
CA VAL A 20 6.52 -18.56 57.48
C VAL A 20 6.00 -19.87 56.91
N LYS A 21 4.68 -19.99 56.74
CA LYS A 21 4.17 -20.87 55.69
C LYS A 21 4.85 -20.31 54.46
N ALA A 22 6.03 -20.84 54.14
CA ALA A 22 6.53 -20.78 52.80
C ALA A 22 5.35 -21.31 52.02
N ALA A 23 4.66 -20.42 51.33
CA ALA A 23 3.64 -20.82 50.40
C ALA A 23 4.26 -21.98 49.63
N GLU A 24 3.56 -23.11 49.55
CA GLU A 24 4.01 -24.28 48.82
C GLU A 24 4.29 -23.83 47.37
N HIS A 25 5.50 -23.35 47.10
CA HIS A 25 5.83 -22.59 45.90
C HIS A 25 7.03 -23.17 45.16
N HIS A 26 7.51 -24.35 45.57
CA HIS A 26 8.64 -25.00 44.89
C HIS A 26 8.39 -26.44 44.43
N GLY A 27 7.18 -26.98 44.63
CA GLY A 27 6.79 -28.30 44.09
C GLY A 27 5.88 -28.27 42.85
N GLY A 28 5.29 -27.11 42.54
CA GLY A 28 4.34 -26.93 41.44
C GLY A 28 4.88 -26.12 40.27
N ALA A 29 5.97 -25.35 40.44
CA ALA A 29 6.51 -24.49 39.38
C ALA A 29 6.92 -25.29 38.13
N TRP A 30 7.48 -26.49 38.31
CA TRP A 30 7.79 -27.38 37.18
C TRP A 30 6.54 -27.94 36.50
N LYS A 31 5.43 -28.14 37.26
CA LYS A 31 4.14 -28.55 36.70
C LYS A 31 3.47 -27.42 35.94
N VAL A 32 3.67 -26.16 36.36
CA VAL A 32 3.20 -24.98 35.64
C VAL A 32 3.99 -24.81 34.35
N ALA A 33 5.31 -24.94 34.38
CA ALA A 33 6.14 -24.91 33.17
C ALA A 33 5.80 -26.09 32.21
N TYR A 34 5.53 -27.28 32.76
CA TYR A 34 5.07 -28.43 31.97
C TYR A 34 3.66 -28.21 31.39
N ALA A 35 2.74 -27.66 32.17
CA ALA A 35 1.40 -27.33 31.69
C ALA A 35 1.44 -26.27 30.58
N ASP A 36 2.26 -25.23 30.76
CA ASP A 36 2.49 -24.18 29.75
C ASP A 36 3.07 -24.75 28.46
N PHE A 37 4.07 -25.63 28.58
CA PHE A 37 4.63 -26.36 27.44
C PHE A 37 3.59 -27.22 26.72
N VAL A 38 2.77 -27.97 27.45
CA VAL A 38 1.70 -28.80 26.88
C VAL A 38 0.63 -27.93 26.22
N THR A 39 0.27 -26.78 26.78
CA THR A 39 -0.68 -25.85 26.14
C THR A 39 -0.11 -25.19 24.89
N ALA A 40 1.18 -24.85 24.89
CA ALA A 40 1.85 -24.37 23.68
C ALA A 40 1.88 -25.44 22.58
N MET A 41 2.18 -26.69 22.95
CA MET A 41 2.12 -27.82 22.01
C MET A 41 0.70 -28.13 21.53
N MET A 42 -0.31 -28.00 22.40
CA MET A 42 -1.72 -28.16 22.03
C MET A 42 -2.16 -27.07 21.06
N ALA A 43 -1.82 -25.80 21.32
CA ALA A 43 -2.11 -24.69 20.43
C ALA A 43 -1.42 -24.85 19.07
N PHE A 44 -0.14 -25.26 19.07
CA PHE A 44 0.60 -25.56 17.86
C PHE A 44 -0.01 -26.74 17.08
N PHE A 45 -0.44 -27.79 17.78
CA PHE A 45 -1.11 -28.94 17.18
C PHE A 45 -2.46 -28.56 16.58
N LEU A 46 -3.28 -27.77 17.28
CA LEU A 46 -4.56 -27.26 16.75
C LEU A 46 -4.35 -26.37 15.52
N LEU A 47 -3.30 -25.55 15.52
CA LEU A 47 -2.93 -24.74 14.36
C LEU A 47 -2.53 -25.61 13.17
N MET A 48 -1.64 -26.59 13.37
CA MET A 48 -1.24 -27.52 12.31
C MET A 48 -2.38 -28.42 11.85
N TRP A 49 -3.29 -28.80 12.75
CA TRP A 49 -4.49 -29.54 12.42
C TRP A 49 -5.45 -28.70 11.58
N LEU A 50 -5.67 -27.43 11.93
CA LEU A 50 -6.46 -26.49 11.13
C LEU A 50 -5.84 -26.24 9.76
N LEU A 51 -4.52 -26.13 9.67
CA LEU A 51 -3.85 -26.08 8.37
C LEU A 51 -4.17 -27.37 7.62
N ASN A 52 -3.80 -28.55 8.12
CA ASN A 52 -4.00 -29.80 7.39
C ASN A 52 -5.46 -30.12 7.02
N ALA A 53 -6.42 -29.73 7.86
CA ALA A 53 -7.85 -29.94 7.62
C ALA A 53 -8.48 -28.89 6.68
N THR A 54 -7.81 -27.77 6.42
CA THR A 54 -8.25 -26.74 5.47
C THR A 54 -7.66 -26.98 4.10
N THR A 55 -8.48 -26.79 3.07
CA THR A 55 -8.02 -26.79 1.68
C THR A 55 -7.12 -25.59 1.43
N GLU A 56 -6.29 -25.67 0.40
CA GLU A 56 -5.34 -24.61 0.03
C GLU A 56 -6.05 -23.26 -0.22
N GLU A 57 -7.26 -23.30 -0.77
CA GLU A 57 -8.13 -22.13 -0.99
C GLU A 57 -8.59 -21.47 0.32
N GLN A 58 -8.97 -22.26 1.33
CA GLN A 58 -9.41 -21.73 2.63
C GLN A 58 -8.25 -21.10 3.41
N ARG A 59 -7.04 -21.70 3.34
CA ARG A 59 -5.84 -21.11 3.95
C ARG A 59 -5.49 -19.77 3.34
N LYS A 60 -5.63 -19.65 2.02
CA LYS A 60 -5.39 -18.40 1.28
C LYS A 60 -6.38 -17.30 1.69
N GLY A 61 -7.67 -17.63 1.78
CA GLY A 61 -8.69 -16.65 2.21
C GLY A 61 -8.48 -16.12 3.64
N ILE A 62 -8.01 -16.96 4.56
CA ILE A 62 -7.68 -16.52 5.92
C ILE A 62 -6.39 -15.66 5.93
N ALA A 63 -5.39 -16.00 5.12
CA ALA A 63 -4.17 -15.21 4.99
C ALA A 63 -4.44 -13.81 4.42
N ASP A 64 -5.33 -13.69 3.43
CA ASP A 64 -5.74 -12.41 2.84
C ASP A 64 -6.48 -11.51 3.84
N TYR A 65 -7.16 -12.10 4.83
CA TYR A 65 -7.84 -11.36 5.90
C TYR A 65 -6.87 -10.77 6.94
N PHE A 66 -5.83 -11.53 7.34
CA PHE A 66 -4.87 -11.08 8.38
C PHE A 66 -3.68 -10.31 7.81
N SER A 67 -3.38 -10.53 6.54
CA SER A 67 -2.42 -9.74 5.76
C SER A 67 -3.17 -9.22 4.54
N PRO A 68 -3.95 -8.12 4.66
CA PRO A 68 -4.45 -7.39 3.50
C PRO A 68 -3.25 -6.75 2.80
N THR A 69 -2.43 -7.58 2.18
CA THR A 69 -1.43 -7.18 1.23
C THR A 69 -2.26 -6.85 0.01
N ILE A 70 -2.36 -5.56 -0.29
CA ILE A 70 -2.84 -5.01 -1.55
C ILE A 70 -2.50 -6.02 -2.66
N PRO A 71 -3.49 -6.68 -3.30
CA PRO A 71 -3.24 -7.94 -3.99
C PRO A 71 -2.38 -7.69 -5.24
N ILE A 72 -1.08 -7.94 -5.12
CA ILE A 72 -0.19 -8.19 -6.24
C ILE A 72 -0.44 -9.64 -6.66
N SER A 73 -1.51 -9.83 -7.44
CA SER A 73 -1.83 -11.12 -8.04
C SER A 73 -0.79 -11.48 -9.09
N ARG A 74 0.22 -12.27 -8.70
CA ARG A 74 0.99 -13.10 -9.63
C ARG A 74 0.04 -14.13 -10.23
N ILE A 75 -0.37 -13.94 -11.48
CA ILE A 75 -1.04 -15.00 -12.25
C ILE A 75 -0.09 -15.41 -13.36
N SER A 76 0.77 -16.36 -13.01
CA SER A 76 1.52 -17.19 -13.94
C SER A 76 0.69 -18.44 -14.22
N GLY A 77 0.30 -18.61 -15.48
CA GLY A 77 0.24 -19.91 -16.17
C GLY A 77 -0.77 -20.97 -15.72
N GLY A 78 -1.85 -21.09 -16.49
CA GLY A 78 -2.37 -22.37 -16.98
C GLY A 78 -3.25 -23.19 -16.02
N GLY A 79 -4.51 -23.38 -16.41
CA GLY A 79 -5.38 -24.38 -15.81
C GLY A 79 -6.85 -23.96 -15.84
N SER A 80 -7.60 -24.61 -16.72
CA SER A 80 -9.05 -24.50 -16.84
C SER A 80 -9.77 -25.01 -15.58
N ASP A 81 -10.91 -24.35 -15.30
CA ASP A 81 -12.08 -24.88 -14.59
C ASP A 81 -12.16 -24.64 -13.07
N GLY A 82 -13.27 -24.03 -12.61
CA GLY A 82 -13.77 -24.25 -11.24
C GLY A 82 -14.17 -23.03 -10.38
N LEU A 83 -15.48 -22.74 -10.36
CA LEU A 83 -16.31 -22.49 -9.16
C LEU A 83 -16.29 -21.13 -8.39
N ASN A 84 -17.20 -20.24 -8.80
CA ASN A 84 -18.31 -19.64 -8.03
C ASN A 84 -18.16 -19.43 -6.50
N GLY A 85 -18.10 -18.16 -6.06
CA GLY A 85 -18.25 -17.78 -4.65
C GLY A 85 -18.57 -16.29 -4.45
N SER A 86 -19.85 -15.96 -4.26
CA SER A 86 -20.36 -14.61 -3.95
C SER A 86 -20.01 -14.20 -2.52
N SER A 87 -19.26 -13.10 -2.37
CA SER A 87 -19.00 -12.52 -1.05
C SER A 87 -20.04 -11.45 -0.71
N ILE A 88 -20.99 -11.81 0.15
CA ILE A 88 -22.10 -10.99 0.68
C ILE A 88 -21.65 -9.87 1.65
N MET A 89 -20.34 -9.73 1.90
CA MET A 89 -19.82 -8.92 3.02
C MET A 89 -19.32 -7.51 2.64
N THR A 90 -19.44 -7.10 1.38
CA THR A 90 -19.01 -5.74 0.98
C THR A 90 -20.06 -4.67 1.32
N GLU A 91 -21.35 -5.03 1.43
CA GLU A 91 -22.43 -4.06 1.67
C GLU A 91 -22.46 -3.53 3.12
N GLU A 92 -22.15 -4.37 4.11
CA GLU A 92 -22.37 -4.05 5.53
C GLU A 92 -21.28 -3.14 6.14
N THR A 93 -20.12 -3.01 5.46
CA THR A 93 -18.99 -2.19 5.93
C THR A 93 -19.15 -0.71 5.53
N TYR A 94 -19.83 -0.42 4.42
CA TYR A 94 -20.05 0.97 3.97
C TYR A 94 -21.18 1.68 4.73
N ALA A 95 -22.14 0.94 5.30
CA ALA A 95 -23.24 1.54 6.07
C ALA A 95 -22.81 2.11 7.44
N ARG A 96 -21.66 1.71 7.99
CA ARG A 96 -21.19 2.14 9.32
C ARG A 96 -20.37 3.43 9.34
N MET A 97 -20.00 3.99 8.19
CA MET A 97 -19.19 5.22 8.11
C MET A 97 -19.98 6.52 8.01
N GLY A 98 -21.32 6.49 8.12
CA GLY A 98 -22.13 7.71 8.28
C GLY A 98 -22.14 8.67 7.08
N THR A 99 -21.60 8.27 5.94
CA THR A 99 -21.71 9.01 4.68
C THR A 99 -23.05 8.69 4.04
N GLY A 100 -24.03 9.56 4.23
CA GLY A 100 -25.29 9.52 3.50
C GLY A 100 -25.04 9.68 2.00
N ALA A 101 -24.97 8.57 1.28
CA ALA A 101 -24.92 8.54 -0.17
C ALA A 101 -26.19 7.86 -0.68
N SER A 102 -27.20 8.68 -0.98
CA SER A 102 -28.21 8.33 -1.95
C SER A 102 -27.51 8.16 -3.31
N ARG A 103 -27.14 6.93 -3.66
CA ARG A 103 -26.89 6.53 -5.05
C ARG A 103 -27.62 5.22 -5.32
N LYS A 104 -28.83 5.34 -5.87
CA LYS A 104 -29.40 4.32 -6.74
C LYS A 104 -28.56 4.31 -8.01
N GLU A 105 -27.75 3.28 -8.21
CA GLU A 105 -27.33 2.72 -9.51
C GLU A 105 -26.55 1.43 -9.14
N THR A 106 -27.24 0.30 -8.98
CA THR A 106 -27.47 -0.75 -10.00
C THR A 106 -26.41 -1.85 -9.88
N ILE A 107 -26.92 -3.06 -9.68
CA ILE A 107 -26.25 -4.36 -9.61
C ILE A 107 -25.19 -4.47 -10.72
N ALA A 108 -23.90 -4.41 -10.36
CA ALA A 108 -22.81 -4.62 -11.30
C ALA A 108 -22.59 -6.12 -11.51
N ASN A 109 -22.75 -6.52 -12.77
CA ASN A 109 -22.70 -7.87 -13.27
C ASN A 109 -21.33 -8.53 -13.03
N HIS A 110 -21.35 -9.83 -12.72
CA HIS A 110 -20.19 -10.72 -12.63
C HIS A 110 -19.42 -10.92 -13.96
N SER A 111 -19.62 -10.07 -14.97
CA SER A 111 -18.95 -10.07 -16.27
C SER A 111 -17.79 -9.07 -16.38
N ASP A 112 -17.62 -8.15 -15.42
CA ASP A 112 -16.68 -7.01 -15.55
C ASP A 112 -15.20 -7.38 -15.47
N GLY A 113 -14.82 -8.46 -14.76
CA GLY A 113 -13.41 -8.83 -14.60
C GLY A 113 -12.70 -9.13 -15.93
N LYS A 114 -13.35 -9.88 -16.82
CA LYS A 114 -12.75 -10.25 -18.12
C LYS A 114 -12.68 -9.08 -19.10
N GLN A 115 -13.67 -8.18 -19.04
CA GLN A 115 -13.72 -7.01 -19.93
C GLN A 115 -12.73 -5.93 -19.47
N SER A 116 -12.58 -5.73 -18.16
CA SER A 116 -11.56 -4.88 -17.56
C SER A 116 -10.15 -5.36 -17.91
N GLU A 117 -9.86 -6.66 -17.76
CA GLU A 117 -8.54 -7.22 -18.14
C GLU A 117 -8.23 -7.08 -19.63
N ALA A 118 -9.21 -7.31 -20.50
CA ALA A 118 -9.03 -7.14 -21.94
C ALA A 118 -8.79 -5.67 -22.31
N ASN A 119 -9.47 -4.74 -21.63
CA ASN A 119 -9.27 -3.30 -21.82
C ASN A 119 -7.88 -2.87 -21.33
N GLU A 120 -7.47 -3.31 -20.15
CA GLU A 120 -6.15 -3.03 -19.57
C GLU A 120 -5.02 -3.53 -20.49
N ARG A 121 -5.13 -4.73 -21.06
CA ARG A 121 -4.14 -5.24 -22.03
C ARG A 121 -4.04 -4.39 -23.29
N LYS A 122 -5.18 -3.88 -23.80
CA LYS A 122 -5.20 -3.00 -24.97
C LYS A 122 -4.52 -1.67 -24.68
N ILE A 123 -4.84 -1.05 -23.55
CA ILE A 123 -4.24 0.22 -23.12
C ILE A 123 -2.75 0.05 -22.87
N ALA A 124 -2.33 -1.04 -22.20
CA ALA A 124 -0.92 -1.32 -21.97
C ALA A 124 -0.15 -1.48 -23.30
N ALA A 125 -0.72 -2.19 -24.27
CA ALA A 125 -0.12 -2.32 -25.60
C ALA A 125 0.01 -0.96 -26.31
N GLU A 126 -1.00 -0.10 -26.20
CA GLU A 126 -0.99 1.23 -26.80
C GLU A 126 0.02 2.19 -26.13
N LEU A 127 0.18 2.10 -24.80
CA LEU A 127 1.20 2.89 -24.10
C LEU A 127 2.61 2.40 -24.45
N GLU A 128 2.78 1.10 -24.70
CA GLU A 128 4.06 0.55 -25.11
C GLU A 128 4.41 0.94 -26.56
N THR A 129 3.43 0.94 -27.47
CA THR A 129 3.64 1.45 -28.85
C THR A 129 3.95 2.94 -28.83
N LEU A 130 3.27 3.72 -27.98
CA LEU A 130 3.59 5.13 -27.75
C LEU A 130 5.05 5.27 -27.30
N LYS A 131 5.46 4.54 -26.26
CA LYS A 131 6.84 4.57 -25.76
C LYS A 131 7.86 4.25 -26.85
N GLN A 132 7.60 3.23 -27.67
CA GLN A 132 8.47 2.86 -28.79
C GLN A 132 8.55 3.93 -29.88
N SER A 133 7.42 4.58 -30.21
CA SER A 133 7.41 5.70 -31.16
C SER A 133 8.23 6.88 -30.66
N MET A 134 8.16 7.17 -29.36
CA MET A 134 8.95 8.21 -28.71
C MET A 134 10.44 7.87 -28.69
N SER A 135 10.80 6.60 -28.50
CA SER A 135 12.19 6.14 -28.62
C SER A 135 12.76 6.38 -30.02
N ALA A 136 11.94 6.26 -31.08
CA ALA A 136 12.36 6.44 -32.46
C ALA A 136 12.52 7.93 -32.84
N GLU A 137 11.71 8.82 -32.27
CA GLU A 137 11.79 10.27 -32.51
C GLU A 137 12.89 10.96 -31.69
N GLY A 138 13.37 10.33 -30.62
CA GLY A 138 14.53 10.76 -29.85
C GLY A 138 14.71 9.95 -28.59
N HIS A 139 15.87 9.30 -28.43
CA HIS A 139 16.14 8.36 -27.32
C HIS A 139 15.78 8.93 -25.94
N GLN A 140 16.01 10.22 -25.70
CA GLN A 140 15.72 10.90 -24.43
C GLN A 140 14.24 10.81 -24.01
N LEU A 141 13.29 10.91 -24.95
CA LEU A 141 11.85 10.95 -24.61
C LEU A 141 11.37 9.67 -23.92
N SER A 142 11.86 8.52 -24.36
CA SER A 142 11.44 7.23 -23.83
C SER A 142 12.05 6.86 -22.49
N GLU A 143 13.21 7.44 -22.15
CA GLU A 143 13.89 7.22 -20.87
C GLU A 143 13.11 7.82 -19.70
N HIS A 144 12.36 8.90 -19.96
CA HIS A 144 11.48 9.54 -18.99
C HIS A 144 10.18 8.78 -18.75
N MET A 145 9.89 7.69 -19.46
CA MET A 145 8.58 7.04 -19.44
C MET A 145 8.65 5.61 -18.90
N MET A 146 7.89 5.38 -17.83
CA MET A 146 7.68 4.05 -17.24
C MET A 146 6.20 3.74 -17.12
N ILE A 147 5.83 2.50 -17.43
CA ILE A 147 4.45 2.01 -17.29
C ILE A 147 4.44 0.98 -16.17
N LYS A 148 3.48 1.09 -15.25
CA LYS A 148 3.28 0.17 -14.14
C LYS A 148 1.83 -0.27 -14.07
N MET A 149 1.61 -1.49 -13.59
CA MET A 149 0.28 -1.98 -13.24
C MET A 149 -0.07 -1.52 -11.83
N SER A 150 -1.33 -1.17 -11.61
CA SER A 150 -1.88 -0.81 -10.29
C SER A 150 -3.27 -1.44 -10.10
N PRO A 151 -3.78 -1.53 -8.85
CA PRO A 151 -5.11 -2.07 -8.60
C PRO A 151 -6.23 -1.29 -9.35
N GLU A 152 -6.09 0.02 -9.49
CA GLU A 152 -7.07 0.89 -10.14
C GLU A 152 -6.95 0.90 -11.68
N GLY A 153 -5.82 0.43 -12.22
CA GLY A 153 -5.55 0.37 -13.66
C GLY A 153 -4.07 0.56 -13.99
N LEU A 154 -3.75 1.31 -15.04
CA LEU A 154 -2.38 1.51 -15.53
C LEU A 154 -1.81 2.84 -15.08
N VAL A 155 -0.58 2.87 -14.57
CA VAL A 155 0.12 4.09 -14.18
C VAL A 155 1.22 4.40 -15.18
N LEU A 156 1.09 5.53 -15.86
CA LEU A 156 2.13 6.13 -16.66
C LEU A 156 2.92 7.11 -15.80
N GLU A 157 4.18 6.79 -15.54
CA GLU A 157 5.11 7.64 -14.81
C GLU A 157 5.98 8.40 -15.81
N ILE A 158 6.00 9.72 -15.67
CA ILE A 158 6.85 10.61 -16.45
C ILE A 158 7.86 11.22 -15.47
N THR A 159 9.08 10.67 -15.45
CA THR A 159 10.11 10.96 -14.45
C THR A 159 11.12 11.98 -14.94
N ASP A 160 11.63 12.81 -14.04
CA ASP A 160 12.65 13.79 -14.35
C ASP A 160 14.07 13.19 -14.42
N SER A 161 15.01 13.88 -15.07
CA SER A 161 16.44 13.50 -15.12
C SER A 161 17.35 14.73 -14.96
N GLU A 162 18.65 14.53 -14.66
CA GLU A 162 19.59 15.65 -14.52
C GLU A 162 19.86 16.35 -15.86
N ASP A 163 20.04 15.57 -16.92
CA ASP A 163 20.40 16.09 -18.24
C ASP A 163 19.20 16.66 -19.02
N ALA A 164 17.98 16.25 -18.66
CA ALA A 164 16.76 16.61 -19.38
C ALA A 164 15.60 16.93 -18.41
N PRO A 165 15.64 18.10 -17.75
CA PRO A 165 14.64 18.45 -16.76
C PRO A 165 13.23 18.66 -17.36
N LEU A 166 12.22 18.01 -16.80
CA LEU A 166 10.79 18.19 -17.12
C LEU A 166 10.23 19.48 -16.50
N PHE A 167 10.76 19.84 -15.33
CA PHE A 167 10.50 21.09 -14.65
C PHE A 167 11.81 21.68 -14.17
N PRO A 168 12.06 22.99 -14.38
CA PRO A 168 13.19 23.64 -13.73
C PRO A 168 13.11 23.51 -12.20
N ILE A 169 14.27 23.57 -11.55
CA ILE A 169 14.38 23.43 -10.09
C ILE A 169 13.50 24.48 -9.39
N GLY A 170 12.65 24.01 -8.48
CA GLY A 170 11.76 24.87 -7.68
C GLY A 170 10.64 25.56 -8.48
N GLN A 171 10.44 25.20 -9.75
CA GLN A 171 9.41 25.78 -10.61
C GLN A 171 8.38 24.74 -11.04
N SER A 172 7.16 25.21 -11.28
CA SER A 172 6.04 24.43 -11.80
C SER A 172 5.81 24.60 -13.30
N ASP A 173 6.55 25.51 -13.95
CA ASP A 173 6.42 25.74 -15.38
C ASP A 173 7.06 24.56 -16.15
N PRO A 174 6.31 23.93 -17.07
CA PRO A 174 6.77 22.73 -17.78
C PRO A 174 7.82 23.09 -18.81
N SER A 175 8.81 22.21 -19.00
CA SER A 175 9.80 22.35 -20.07
C SER A 175 9.18 22.06 -21.45
N PRO A 176 9.84 22.49 -22.55
CA PRO A 176 9.42 22.12 -23.90
C PRO A 176 9.38 20.60 -24.11
N LEU A 177 10.27 19.87 -23.44
CA LEU A 177 10.31 18.41 -23.44
C LEU A 177 9.00 17.84 -22.88
N LEU A 178 8.63 18.24 -21.66
CA LEU A 178 7.38 17.78 -21.03
C LEU A 178 6.14 18.17 -21.86
N THR A 179 6.15 19.36 -22.45
CA THR A 179 5.08 19.84 -23.34
C THR A 179 4.91 18.94 -24.55
N GLY A 180 6.02 18.57 -25.21
CA GLY A 180 6.01 17.63 -26.35
C GLY A 180 5.52 16.23 -25.95
N MET A 181 6.04 15.70 -24.84
CA MET A 181 5.67 14.38 -24.31
C MET A 181 4.17 14.30 -23.99
N LEU A 182 3.64 15.23 -23.21
CA LEU A 182 2.23 15.23 -22.85
C LEU A 182 1.32 15.46 -24.06
N GLY A 183 1.79 16.19 -25.07
CA GLY A 183 1.08 16.32 -26.35
C GLY A 183 0.94 14.97 -27.08
N GLN A 184 1.96 14.11 -27.05
CA GLN A 184 1.89 12.76 -27.64
C GLN A 184 1.06 11.80 -26.80
N VAL A 185 1.21 11.85 -25.48
CA VAL A 185 0.38 11.09 -24.52
C VAL A 185 -1.10 11.41 -24.71
N ALA A 186 -1.46 12.69 -24.83
CA ALA A 186 -2.85 13.11 -25.06
C ALA A 186 -3.42 12.56 -26.38
N LYS A 187 -2.62 12.47 -27.45
CA LYS A 187 -3.05 11.84 -28.72
C LYS A 187 -3.34 10.36 -28.54
N SER A 188 -2.48 9.63 -27.82
CA SER A 188 -2.69 8.21 -27.52
C SER A 188 -3.98 7.99 -26.71
N PHE A 189 -4.26 8.90 -25.77
CA PHE A 189 -5.52 8.91 -25.01
C PHE A 189 -6.77 9.16 -25.86
N GLY A 190 -6.66 9.51 -27.15
CA GLY A 190 -7.80 9.52 -28.07
C GLY A 190 -8.29 8.12 -28.48
N THR A 191 -7.47 7.09 -28.30
CA THR A 191 -7.80 5.71 -28.72
C THR A 191 -8.64 4.95 -27.67
N PHE A 192 -8.60 5.39 -26.41
CA PHE A 192 -9.38 4.83 -25.31
C PHE A 192 -9.95 5.95 -24.42
N GLN A 193 -11.17 5.77 -23.91
CA GLN A 193 -11.92 6.84 -23.21
C GLN A 193 -11.94 6.70 -21.69
N ASN A 194 -10.98 5.99 -21.11
CA ASN A 194 -10.89 5.77 -19.68
C ASN A 194 -10.65 7.05 -18.88
N ASP A 195 -11.25 7.14 -17.71
CA ASP A 195 -10.99 8.22 -16.75
C ASP A 195 -9.54 8.17 -16.25
N ILE A 196 -9.01 9.33 -15.88
CA ILE A 196 -7.63 9.48 -15.41
C ILE A 196 -7.53 10.23 -14.09
N LYS A 197 -6.48 9.90 -13.35
CA LYS A 197 -5.99 10.67 -12.18
C LYS A 197 -4.58 11.16 -12.47
N ILE A 198 -4.27 12.39 -12.05
CA ILE A 198 -2.96 13.01 -12.24
C ILE A 198 -2.36 13.33 -10.88
N VAL A 199 -1.19 12.78 -10.58
CA VAL A 199 -0.49 12.99 -9.31
C VAL A 199 0.89 13.58 -9.56
N GLY A 200 1.21 14.66 -8.88
CA GLY A 200 2.54 15.25 -8.89
C GLY A 200 3.37 14.77 -7.71
N HIS A 201 4.66 14.53 -7.96
CA HIS A 201 5.65 14.17 -6.97
C HIS A 201 6.88 15.06 -7.09
N THR A 202 7.52 15.36 -5.97
CA THR A 202 8.79 16.07 -5.87
C THR A 202 9.83 15.19 -5.19
N ASP A 203 11.09 15.61 -5.25
CA ASP A 203 12.15 15.05 -4.44
C ASP A 203 12.13 15.66 -3.04
N SER A 204 12.97 15.12 -2.15
CA SER A 204 13.08 15.59 -0.76
C SER A 204 13.92 16.87 -0.61
N LEU A 205 14.32 17.52 -1.71
CA LEU A 205 15.08 18.76 -1.63
C LEU A 205 14.16 19.85 -1.06
N SER A 206 14.59 20.44 0.05
CA SER A 206 13.80 21.47 0.72
C SER A 206 13.85 22.78 -0.04
N TYR A 207 12.72 23.48 -0.07
CA TYR A 207 12.70 24.89 -0.44
C TYR A 207 13.42 25.72 0.62
N ARG A 208 13.79 26.97 0.28
CA ARG A 208 14.51 27.85 1.22
C ARG A 208 13.72 28.01 2.52
N ASP A 209 14.41 27.95 3.66
CA ASP A 209 13.79 28.08 4.99
C ASP A 209 12.92 29.33 5.11
N GLY A 210 11.70 29.15 5.64
CA GLY A 210 10.73 30.24 5.83
C GLY A 210 9.93 30.63 4.60
N ALA A 211 10.02 29.87 3.50
CA ALA A 211 9.15 30.06 2.35
C ALA A 211 7.71 29.62 2.67
N VAL A 212 6.74 30.42 2.21
CA VAL A 212 5.31 30.05 2.20
C VAL A 212 5.03 28.90 1.23
N TYR A 213 5.95 28.67 0.30
CA TYR A 213 5.85 27.68 -0.76
C TYR A 213 6.74 26.48 -0.45
N ASP A 214 6.16 25.29 -0.51
CA ASP A 214 6.83 24.04 -0.19
C ASP A 214 6.61 22.97 -1.27
N ASN A 215 7.07 21.74 -1.00
CA ASN A 215 6.94 20.61 -1.90
C ASN A 215 5.48 20.14 -2.08
N TRP A 216 4.57 20.44 -1.13
CA TRP A 216 3.15 20.16 -1.29
C TRP A 216 2.51 21.09 -2.31
N ASN A 217 2.84 22.39 -2.25
CA ASN A 217 2.40 23.33 -3.27
C ASN A 217 3.01 22.98 -4.63
N LEU A 218 4.32 22.74 -4.68
CA LEU A 218 5.03 22.45 -5.93
C LEU A 218 4.51 21.21 -6.64
N SER A 219 4.32 20.11 -5.93
CA SER A 219 3.79 18.87 -6.51
C SER A 219 2.37 19.08 -7.06
N SER A 220 1.51 19.79 -6.33
CA SER A 220 0.15 20.11 -6.75
C SER A 220 0.13 21.02 -7.99
N ASP A 221 1.00 22.03 -8.04
CA ASP A 221 1.09 22.95 -9.17
C ASP A 221 1.61 22.24 -10.43
N ARG A 222 2.60 21.36 -10.29
CA ARG A 222 3.11 20.54 -11.39
C ARG A 222 2.06 19.57 -11.94
N ALA A 223 1.28 18.94 -11.07
CA ALA A 223 0.14 18.11 -11.49
C ALA A 223 -0.89 18.94 -12.28
N ASN A 224 -1.19 20.16 -11.81
CA ASN A 224 -2.08 21.09 -12.52
C ASN A 224 -1.49 21.57 -13.86
N ALA A 225 -0.18 21.78 -13.95
CA ALA A 225 0.50 22.13 -15.20
C ALA A 225 0.36 20.99 -16.23
N ALA A 226 0.57 19.74 -15.80
CA ALA A 226 0.33 18.57 -16.64
C ALA A 226 -1.13 18.48 -17.10
N ARG A 227 -2.11 18.70 -16.19
CA ARG A 227 -3.53 18.79 -16.55
C ARG A 227 -3.77 19.81 -17.66
N LYS A 228 -3.27 21.03 -17.51
CA LYS A 228 -3.45 22.11 -18.50
C LYS A 228 -2.88 21.72 -19.87
N LEU A 229 -1.71 21.07 -19.91
CA LEU A 229 -1.09 20.60 -21.15
C LEU A 229 -1.93 19.51 -21.84
N LEU A 230 -2.47 18.56 -21.09
CA LEU A 230 -3.35 17.52 -21.63
C LEU A 230 -4.64 18.12 -22.22
N LEU A 231 -5.24 19.09 -21.53
CA LEU A 231 -6.44 19.81 -22.02
C LEU A 231 -6.13 20.63 -23.28
N ALA A 232 -4.98 21.32 -23.32
CA ALA A 232 -4.54 22.06 -24.49
C ALA A 232 -4.29 21.13 -25.69
N ALA A 233 -3.95 19.86 -25.45
CA ALA A 233 -3.84 18.81 -26.45
C ALA A 233 -5.18 18.09 -26.75
N ASN A 234 -6.31 18.73 -26.43
CA ASN A 234 -7.67 18.30 -26.77
C ASN A 234 -8.15 17.02 -26.05
N MET A 235 -7.63 16.75 -24.86
CA MET A 235 -8.22 15.77 -23.93
C MET A 235 -9.58 16.28 -23.42
N ASP A 236 -10.57 15.39 -23.32
CA ASP A 236 -11.87 15.69 -22.70
C ASP A 236 -11.69 16.04 -21.20
N PRO A 237 -12.09 17.25 -20.76
CA PRO A 237 -12.01 17.65 -19.36
C PRO A 237 -12.75 16.72 -18.39
N ASN A 238 -13.83 16.07 -18.83
CA ASN A 238 -14.65 15.21 -17.95
C ASN A 238 -13.96 13.92 -17.55
N ARG A 239 -12.90 13.52 -18.28
CA ARG A 239 -12.12 12.32 -17.97
C ARG A 239 -11.17 12.51 -16.80
N ILE A 240 -10.91 13.75 -16.38
CA ILE A 240 -9.96 14.04 -15.32
C ILE A 240 -10.70 14.01 -13.97
N LEU A 241 -10.64 12.88 -13.29
CA LEU A 241 -11.35 12.69 -12.02
C LEU A 241 -10.61 13.31 -10.83
N GLU A 242 -9.27 13.30 -10.87
CA GLU A 242 -8.45 13.76 -9.74
C GLU A 242 -7.18 14.44 -10.23
N VAL A 243 -6.81 15.53 -9.56
CA VAL A 243 -5.48 16.14 -9.63
C VAL A 243 -4.98 16.37 -8.21
N SER A 244 -3.87 15.74 -7.84
CA SER A 244 -3.31 15.81 -6.49
C SER A 244 -1.78 15.93 -6.47
N GLY A 245 -1.24 16.40 -5.35
CA GLY A 245 0.21 16.49 -5.11
C GLY A 245 0.59 15.69 -3.88
N LYS A 246 1.70 14.96 -3.95
CA LYS A 246 2.20 14.09 -2.87
C LYS A 246 3.54 14.54 -2.27
N ALA A 247 4.05 15.71 -2.67
CA ALA A 247 5.38 16.17 -2.28
C ALA A 247 6.42 15.03 -2.46
N ASP A 248 7.26 14.82 -1.45
CA ASP A 248 8.31 13.80 -1.36
C ASP A 248 7.89 12.55 -0.54
N THR A 249 6.60 12.41 -0.22
CA THR A 249 6.10 11.34 0.67
C THR A 249 6.05 9.96 0.04
N ASP A 250 6.19 9.88 -1.29
CA ASP A 250 6.12 8.65 -2.07
C ASP A 250 7.25 8.62 -3.12
N PRO A 251 8.52 8.44 -2.68
CA PRO A 251 9.68 8.46 -3.56
C PRO A 251 9.74 7.18 -4.40
N LEU A 252 10.02 7.32 -5.69
CA LEU A 252 10.25 6.21 -6.61
C LEU A 252 11.50 5.42 -6.23
N ILE A 253 12.57 6.13 -5.87
CA ILE A 253 13.85 5.59 -5.41
C ILE A 253 13.95 5.85 -3.90
N GLN A 254 13.44 4.92 -3.09
CA GLN A 254 13.43 5.06 -1.63
C GLN A 254 14.83 5.21 -1.02
N GLY A 255 15.85 4.57 -1.63
CA GLY A 255 17.23 4.66 -1.16
C GLY A 255 17.93 6.00 -1.45
N ASN A 256 17.33 6.83 -2.31
CA ASN A 256 17.81 8.18 -2.59
C ASN A 256 16.61 9.14 -2.81
N PRO A 257 16.00 9.66 -1.73
CA PRO A 257 14.84 10.54 -1.83
C PRO A 257 15.08 11.85 -2.59
N SER A 258 16.33 12.31 -2.67
CA SER A 258 16.74 13.49 -3.43
C SER A 258 16.96 13.22 -4.93
N ALA A 259 16.79 11.97 -5.38
CA ALA A 259 17.02 11.60 -6.77
C ALA A 259 16.09 12.36 -7.73
N PRO A 260 16.58 12.84 -8.89
CA PRO A 260 15.78 13.50 -9.92
C PRO A 260 14.52 12.72 -10.30
N GLN A 261 14.62 11.41 -10.40
CA GLN A 261 13.52 10.53 -10.80
C GLN A 261 12.34 10.55 -9.83
N ASN A 262 12.53 11.03 -8.58
CA ASN A 262 11.43 11.23 -7.63
C ASN A 262 10.57 12.44 -7.99
N ARG A 263 11.13 13.43 -8.70
CA ARG A 263 10.36 14.48 -9.37
C ARG A 263 9.69 13.85 -10.59
N ARG A 264 8.38 13.63 -10.51
CA ARG A 264 7.65 12.93 -11.57
C ARG A 264 6.18 13.32 -11.60
N ILE A 265 5.55 13.08 -12.73
CA ILE A 265 4.10 13.12 -12.88
C ILE A 265 3.62 11.69 -13.11
N SER A 266 2.68 11.24 -12.29
CA SER A 266 2.02 9.95 -12.43
C SER A 266 0.63 10.17 -13.00
N ILE A 267 0.32 9.54 -14.12
CA ILE A 267 -1.00 9.55 -14.74
C ILE A 267 -1.57 8.14 -14.64
N THR A 268 -2.60 7.96 -13.80
CA THR A 268 -3.30 6.69 -13.67
C THR A 268 -4.47 6.66 -14.62
N ILE A 269 -4.49 5.68 -15.53
CA ILE A 269 -5.61 5.35 -16.41
C ILE A 269 -6.47 4.29 -15.72
N LEU A 270 -7.70 4.64 -15.38
CA LEU A 270 -8.60 3.79 -14.61
C LEU A 270 -9.23 2.71 -15.49
N THR A 271 -9.08 1.45 -15.10
CA THR A 271 -9.63 0.29 -15.84
C THR A 271 -10.60 -0.54 -15.02
N ARG A 272 -10.80 -0.20 -13.74
CA ARG A 272 -11.70 -0.87 -12.80
C ARG A 272 -12.60 0.12 -12.09
#